data_AF-A0A5J5HF53-F1
#
_entry.id   AF-A0A5J5HF53-F1
#
_cell.length_a   1.000
_cell.length_b   1.000
_cell.length_c   1.000
_cell.angle_alpha   90.00
_cell.angle_beta   90.00
_cell.angle_gamma   90.00
#
_symmetry.space_group_name_H-M   'P 1'
#
loop_
_entity.id
_entity.type
_entity.pdbx_description
1 polymer ?
#
loop_
_entity_poly.entity_id
_entity_poly.type
_entity_poly.pdbx_seq_one_letter_code
_entity_poly.pdbx_strand_id
1 'polypeptide(L)'
;MIIDALRQNKKVSIILALLRIYLGYTWLMAGWGKIAGGQFDASGFLQGALTKASGEQPAVQGWWATFLENVAIPNIQMFNMLVPWGEFLVGIGLLVGCFTKTAVFFGLVMNFSYLFSGTISTNPQLVLLSIIIRREDSYPQGICRA
;
A
#
# COMPACT_ATOMS: atom_id res chain seq x y z
N MET A 1 23.49 -2.06 11.40
CA MET A 1 24.42 -1.24 12.21
C MET A 1 23.83 0.11 12.65
N ILE A 2 23.52 1.08 11.77
CA ILE A 2 22.90 2.37 12.22
C ILE A 2 21.43 2.20 12.63
N ILE A 3 20.68 1.36 11.91
CA ILE A 3 19.24 1.12 12.13
C ILE A 3 18.99 0.38 13.46
N ASP A 4 19.97 -0.41 13.91
CA ASP A 4 19.84 -1.19 15.15
C ASP A 4 20.10 -0.32 16.40
N ALA A 5 20.93 0.72 16.26
CA ALA A 5 21.18 1.72 17.30
C ALA A 5 19.97 2.65 17.55
N LEU A 6 19.18 2.95 16.51
CA LEU A 6 17.92 3.69 16.65
C LEU A 6 16.81 2.83 17.31
N ARG A 7 16.85 1.51 17.13
CA ARG A 7 15.79 0.58 17.56
C ARG A 7 15.83 0.20 19.05
N GLN A 8 16.99 0.28 19.71
CA GLN A 8 17.10 0.01 21.15
C GLN A 8 16.49 1.09 22.04
N ASN A 9 16.18 2.27 21.48
CA ASN A 9 15.64 3.37 22.24
C ASN A 9 14.11 3.24 22.34
N LYS A 10 13.58 2.98 23.55
CA LYS A 10 12.13 2.85 23.82
C LYS A 10 11.29 3.97 23.19
N LYS A 11 11.84 5.19 23.13
CA LYS A 11 11.16 6.35 22.51
C LYS A 11 10.93 6.16 21.01
N VAL A 12 11.90 5.60 20.29
CA VAL A 12 11.80 5.36 18.84
C VAL A 12 10.76 4.26 18.56
N SER A 13 10.71 3.24 19.40
CA SER A 13 9.72 2.16 19.26
C SER A 13 8.28 2.65 19.44
N ILE A 14 8.05 3.54 20.41
CA ILE A 14 6.74 4.19 20.60
C ILE A 14 6.36 5.05 19.40
N ILE A 15 7.30 5.83 18.85
CA ILE A 15 7.07 6.66 17.65
C ILE A 15 6.69 5.78 16.45
N LEU A 16 7.36 4.64 16.26
CA LEU A 16 7.08 3.71 15.17
C LEU A 16 5.73 3.00 15.34
N ALA A 17 5.33 2.69 16.57
CA ALA A 17 3.99 2.16 16.87
C ALA A 17 2.89 3.20 16.56
N LEU A 18 3.10 4.48 16.92
CA LEU A 18 2.16 5.55 16.57
C LEU A 18 2.07 5.76 15.04
N LEU A 19 3.21 5.72 14.36
CA LEU A 19 3.27 5.81 12.90
C LEU A 19 2.54 4.63 12.23
N ARG A 20 2.64 3.41 12.80
CA ARG A 20 1.88 2.24 12.36
C ARG A 20 0.38 2.46 12.47
N ILE A 21 -0.08 2.99 13.62
CA ILE A 21 -1.50 3.29 13.83
C ILE A 21 -1.98 4.34 12.83
N TYR A 22 -1.19 5.41 12.64
CA TYR A 22 -1.49 6.45 11.65
C TYR A 22 -1.60 5.89 10.23
N LEU A 23 -0.64 5.06 9.81
CA LEU A 23 -0.69 4.39 8.51
C LEU A 23 -1.93 3.48 8.41
N GLY A 24 -2.15 2.63 9.39
CA GLY A 24 -3.30 1.72 9.43
C GLY A 24 -4.62 2.47 9.32
N TYR A 25 -4.78 3.58 10.05
CA TYR A 25 -5.94 4.46 9.95
C TYR A 25 -6.11 5.08 8.56
N THR A 26 -5.02 5.55 7.96
CA THR A 26 -5.04 6.15 6.61
C THR A 26 -5.54 5.15 5.57
N TRP A 27 -5.03 3.92 5.62
CA TRP A 27 -5.44 2.82 4.74
C TRP A 27 -6.88 2.37 4.98
N LEU A 28 -7.27 2.26 6.25
CA LEU A 28 -8.64 1.88 6.62
C LEU A 28 -9.64 2.92 6.12
N MET A 29 -9.37 4.21 6.31
CA MET A 29 -10.26 5.28 5.84
C MET A 29 -10.28 5.38 4.31
N ALA A 30 -9.16 5.16 3.63
CA ALA A 30 -9.12 5.12 2.17
C ALA A 30 -9.97 3.97 1.60
N GLY A 31 -9.81 2.76 2.13
CA GLY A 31 -10.60 1.59 1.72
C GLY A 31 -12.08 1.73 2.10
N TRP A 32 -12.37 2.14 3.34
CA TRP A 32 -13.75 2.35 3.81
C TRP A 32 -14.46 3.44 3.01
N GLY A 33 -13.79 4.55 2.71
CA GLY A 33 -14.36 5.62 1.88
C GLY A 33 -14.74 5.14 0.47
N LYS A 34 -13.94 4.24 -0.11
CA LYS A 34 -14.25 3.62 -1.40
C LYS A 34 -15.38 2.59 -1.32
N ILE A 35 -15.46 1.80 -0.25
CA ILE A 35 -16.51 0.80 -0.04
C ILE A 35 -17.86 1.49 0.28
N ALA A 36 -17.88 2.39 1.26
CA ALA A 36 -19.07 3.09 1.70
C ALA A 36 -19.56 4.12 0.66
N GLY A 37 -18.64 4.69 -0.13
CA GLY A 37 -18.98 5.58 -1.23
C GLY A 37 -19.60 4.88 -2.44
N GLY A 38 -19.46 3.55 -2.57
CA GLY A 38 -20.14 2.72 -3.59
C GLY A 38 -19.80 3.02 -5.06
N GLN A 39 -18.99 4.05 -5.35
CA GLN A 39 -18.70 4.54 -6.71
C GLN A 39 -17.20 4.47 -7.06
N PHE A 40 -16.44 3.58 -6.41
CA PHE A 40 -15.05 3.41 -6.81
C PHE A 40 -14.97 2.74 -8.19
N ASP A 41 -14.42 3.46 -9.16
CA ASP A 41 -14.16 2.95 -10.50
C ASP A 41 -12.68 3.10 -10.86
N ALA A 42 -11.99 1.97 -11.01
CA ALA A 42 -10.62 1.87 -11.45
C ALA A 42 -10.46 2.09 -12.95
N SER A 43 -11.55 2.10 -13.74
CA SER A 43 -11.49 2.29 -15.20
C SER A 43 -10.71 3.55 -15.59
N GLY A 44 -11.04 4.70 -14.99
CA GLY A 44 -10.35 5.96 -15.27
C GLY A 44 -8.89 5.97 -14.83
N PHE A 45 -8.58 5.28 -13.72
CA PHE A 45 -7.20 5.13 -13.24
C PHE A 45 -6.35 4.27 -14.19
N LEU A 46 -6.88 3.12 -14.61
CA LEU A 46 -6.19 2.18 -15.49
C LEU A 46 -6.04 2.75 -16.91
N GLN A 47 -7.07 3.42 -17.42
CA GLN A 47 -7.00 4.10 -18.72
C GLN A 47 -5.98 5.24 -18.68
N GLY A 48 -5.95 6.03 -17.60
CA GLY A 48 -4.94 7.07 -17.39
C GLY A 48 -3.51 6.52 -17.31
N ALA A 49 -3.33 5.33 -16.74
CA ALA A 49 -2.04 4.64 -16.71
C ALA A 49 -1.60 4.17 -18.12
N LEU A 50 -2.53 3.69 -18.94
CA LEU A 50 -2.25 3.30 -20.33
C LEU A 50 -1.86 4.52 -21.19
N THR A 51 -2.52 5.66 -21.01
CA THR A 51 -2.13 6.92 -21.66
C THR A 51 -0.73 7.35 -21.24
N LYS A 52 -0.36 7.17 -19.96
CA LYS A 52 1.00 7.45 -19.47
C LYS A 52 2.07 6.44 -19.94
N ALA A 53 1.64 5.28 -20.44
CA ALA A 53 2.51 4.31 -21.11
C ALA A 53 2.76 4.66 -22.58
N SER A 54 1.96 5.58 -23.15
CA SER A 54 2.00 5.97 -24.56
C SER A 54 2.55 7.39 -24.69
N GLY A 55 3.69 7.58 -25.38
CA GLY A 55 4.30 8.91 -25.58
C GLY A 55 5.83 8.88 -25.73
N GLU A 56 6.44 10.04 -25.95
CA GLU A 56 7.90 10.18 -26.15
C GLU A 56 8.75 9.88 -24.90
N GLN A 57 8.16 10.01 -23.70
CA GLN A 57 8.74 9.56 -22.44
C GLN A 57 7.70 8.80 -21.60
N PRO A 58 7.58 7.47 -21.80
CA PRO A 58 6.58 6.69 -21.08
C PRO A 58 6.92 6.63 -19.59
N ALA A 59 6.01 7.12 -18.75
CA ALA A 59 6.12 7.05 -17.30
C ALA A 59 5.74 5.65 -16.76
N VAL A 60 5.11 4.83 -17.61
CA VAL A 60 4.73 3.43 -17.34
C VAL A 60 5.52 2.53 -18.28
N GLN A 61 6.16 1.48 -17.76
CA GLN A 61 6.91 0.56 -18.59
C GLN A 61 6.00 -0.28 -19.49
N GLY A 62 6.42 -0.55 -20.72
CA GLY A 62 5.61 -1.24 -21.72
C GLY A 62 5.08 -2.62 -21.28
N TRP A 63 5.86 -3.39 -20.50
CA TRP A 63 5.40 -4.68 -19.97
C TRP A 63 4.23 -4.53 -18.98
N TRP A 64 4.21 -3.44 -18.20
CA TRP A 64 3.11 -3.13 -17.29
C TRP A 64 1.89 -2.65 -18.08
N ALA A 65 2.10 -1.87 -19.15
CA ALA A 65 1.03 -1.46 -20.06
C ALA A 65 0.31 -2.66 -20.69
N THR A 66 1.06 -3.67 -21.14
CA THR A 66 0.51 -4.92 -21.67
C THR A 66 -0.30 -5.68 -20.62
N PHE A 67 0.15 -5.71 -19.35
CA PHE A 67 -0.63 -6.28 -18.26
C PHE A 67 -1.92 -5.49 -18.00
N LEU A 68 -1.85 -4.16 -18.01
CA LEU A 68 -3.02 -3.31 -17.83
C LEU A 68 -4.05 -3.55 -18.93
N GLU A 69 -3.62 -3.61 -20.19
CA GLU A 69 -4.49 -3.79 -21.35
C GLU A 69 -5.12 -5.18 -21.42
N ASN A 70 -4.37 -6.24 -21.13
CA ASN A 70 -4.85 -7.62 -21.31
C ASN A 70 -5.49 -8.22 -20.05
N VAL A 71 -5.15 -7.71 -18.86
CA VAL A 71 -5.62 -8.27 -17.58
C VAL A 71 -6.45 -7.24 -16.81
N ALA A 72 -5.93 -6.04 -16.59
CA ALA A 72 -6.59 -5.09 -15.69
C ALA A 72 -7.87 -4.49 -16.30
N ILE A 73 -7.82 -4.04 -17.56
CA ILE A 73 -8.96 -3.43 -18.26
C ILE A 73 -10.12 -4.44 -18.46
N PRO A 74 -9.88 -5.67 -18.93
CA PRO A 74 -10.97 -6.64 -19.09
C PRO A 74 -11.59 -7.08 -17.76
N ASN A 75 -10.82 -7.01 -16.65
CA ASN A 75 -11.25 -7.45 -15.33
C ASN A 75 -11.47 -6.28 -14.35
N ILE A 76 -11.83 -5.08 -14.83
CA ILE A 76 -12.01 -3.86 -14.01
C ILE A 76 -12.92 -4.11 -12.81
N GLN A 77 -14.02 -4.85 -12.97
CA GLN A 77 -14.96 -5.13 -11.88
C GLN A 77 -14.30 -5.88 -10.72
N MET A 78 -13.36 -6.79 -11.02
CA MET A 78 -12.59 -7.49 -9.99
C MET A 78 -11.67 -6.52 -9.25
N PHE A 79 -10.99 -5.61 -9.96
CA PHE A 79 -10.13 -4.58 -9.34
C PHE A 79 -10.93 -3.54 -8.54
N ASN A 80 -12.15 -3.19 -8.99
CA ASN A 80 -13.07 -2.30 -8.29
C ASN A 80 -13.50 -2.87 -6.93
N MET A 81 -13.49 -4.19 -6.76
CA MET A 81 -13.68 -4.83 -5.46
C MET A 81 -12.36 -5.04 -4.72
N LEU A 82 -11.35 -5.59 -5.39
CA LEU A 82 -10.10 -6.02 -4.77
C LEU A 82 -9.31 -4.85 -4.19
N VAL A 83 -9.27 -3.70 -4.87
CA VAL A 83 -8.53 -2.52 -4.42
C VAL A 83 -9.12 -1.93 -3.13
N PRO A 84 -10.42 -1.55 -3.05
CA PRO A 84 -11.01 -1.03 -1.82
C PRO A 84 -10.95 -2.01 -0.65
N TRP A 85 -11.26 -3.29 -0.89
CA TRP A 85 -11.21 -4.32 0.15
C TRP A 85 -9.77 -4.59 0.59
N GLY A 86 -8.81 -4.59 -0.32
CA GLY A 86 -7.39 -4.70 -0.02
C GLY A 86 -6.90 -3.54 0.86
N GLU A 87 -7.27 -2.31 0.52
CA GLU A 87 -6.90 -1.13 1.31
C GLU A 87 -7.48 -1.19 2.73
N PHE A 88 -8.75 -1.59 2.84
CA PHE A 88 -9.45 -1.74 4.11
C PHE A 88 -8.82 -2.84 5.00
N LEU A 89 -8.57 -4.02 4.44
CA LEU A 89 -7.97 -5.15 5.16
C LEU A 89 -6.53 -4.88 5.58
N VAL A 90 -5.74 -4.20 4.74
CA VAL A 90 -4.38 -3.76 5.11
C VAL A 90 -4.45 -2.76 6.27
N GLY A 91 -5.39 -1.80 6.23
CA GLY A 91 -5.60 -0.86 7.32
C GLY A 91 -5.91 -1.55 8.65
N ILE A 92 -6.86 -2.51 8.64
CA ILE A 92 -7.19 -3.33 9.82
C ILE A 92 -5.97 -4.12 10.29
N GLY A 93 -5.25 -4.78 9.37
CA GLY A 93 -4.07 -5.59 9.72
C GLY A 93 -2.95 -4.80 10.39
N LEU A 94 -2.75 -3.54 9.97
CA LEU A 94 -1.80 -2.61 10.59
C LEU A 94 -2.26 -2.10 11.96
N LEU A 95 -3.58 -1.86 12.13
CA LEU A 95 -4.14 -1.40 13.41
C LEU A 95 -4.14 -2.50 14.48
N VAL A 96 -4.59 -3.70 14.11
CA VAL A 96 -4.63 -4.88 14.99
C VAL A 96 -3.22 -5.31 15.41
N GLY A 97 -2.20 -5.07 14.56
CA GLY A 97 -0.80 -5.32 14.89
C GLY A 97 -0.37 -6.80 14.82
N CYS A 98 -1.33 -7.73 14.77
CA CYS A 98 -1.05 -9.17 14.67
C CYS A 98 -0.72 -9.66 13.27
N PHE A 99 -1.18 -8.93 12.25
CA PHE A 99 -0.97 -9.26 10.85
C PHE A 99 -0.13 -8.20 10.14
N THR A 100 0.66 -7.41 10.89
CA THR A 100 1.45 -6.30 10.35
C THR A 100 2.38 -6.74 9.22
N LYS A 101 3.04 -7.90 9.34
CA LYS A 101 3.90 -8.44 8.27
C LYS A 101 3.13 -8.66 6.96
N THR A 102 1.97 -9.32 7.04
CA THR A 102 1.11 -9.63 5.90
C THR A 102 0.46 -8.36 5.34
N ALA A 103 -0.03 -7.48 6.20
CA ALA A 103 -0.64 -6.20 5.83
C ALA A 103 0.36 -5.29 5.11
N VAL A 104 1.59 -5.18 5.64
CA VAL A 104 2.68 -4.45 4.98
C VAL A 104 3.01 -5.08 3.63
N PHE A 105 3.08 -6.41 3.53
CA PHE A 105 3.38 -7.08 2.25
C PHE A 105 2.35 -6.74 1.18
N PHE A 106 1.05 -6.90 1.45
CA PHE A 106 -0.01 -6.56 0.49
C PHE A 106 -0.10 -5.04 0.24
N GLY A 107 0.11 -4.22 1.26
CA GLY A 107 0.19 -2.76 1.13
C GLY A 107 1.32 -2.31 0.21
N LEU A 108 2.48 -2.97 0.29
CA LEU A 108 3.59 -2.75 -0.63
C LEU A 108 3.23 -3.15 -2.06
N VAL A 109 2.64 -4.33 -2.27
CA VAL A 109 2.22 -4.80 -3.61
C VAL A 109 1.24 -3.81 -4.26
N MET A 110 0.26 -3.31 -3.52
CA MET A 110 -0.68 -2.30 -4.03
C MET A 110 0.02 -0.97 -4.35
N ASN A 111 0.91 -0.49 -3.47
CA ASN A 111 1.68 0.72 -3.77
C ASN A 111 2.55 0.55 -5.00
N PHE A 112 3.27 -0.56 -5.13
CA PHE A 112 4.07 -0.84 -6.32
C PHE A 112 3.20 -0.86 -7.59
N SER A 113 2.00 -1.44 -7.51
CA SER A 113 1.04 -1.42 -8.62
C SER A 113 0.63 0.02 -9.01
N TYR A 114 0.46 0.92 -8.03
CA TYR A 114 0.21 2.34 -8.28
C TYR A 114 1.44 3.09 -8.83
N LEU A 115 2.64 2.78 -8.35
CA LEU A 115 3.89 3.34 -8.89
C LEU A 115 4.08 2.93 -10.35
N PHE A 116 3.91 1.64 -10.67
CA PHE A 116 4.02 1.13 -12.03
C PHE A 116 2.94 1.71 -12.95
N SER A 117 1.79 2.08 -12.40
CA SER A 117 0.72 2.79 -13.11
C SER A 117 0.98 4.31 -13.23
N GLY A 118 2.16 4.80 -12.84
CA GLY A 118 2.59 6.19 -13.03
C GLY A 118 2.12 7.16 -11.95
N THR A 119 1.87 6.67 -10.73
CA THR A 119 1.47 7.49 -9.57
C THR A 119 2.61 7.59 -8.57
N ILE A 120 3.44 8.63 -8.70
CA ILE A 120 4.71 8.78 -7.95
C ILE A 120 4.56 9.68 -6.69
N SER A 121 3.47 10.43 -6.55
CA SER A 121 3.39 11.51 -5.54
C SER A 121 3.48 11.04 -4.08
N THR A 122 2.56 10.19 -3.62
CA THR A 122 2.48 9.79 -2.19
C THR A 122 2.87 8.33 -1.96
N ASN A 123 2.84 7.49 -3.01
CA ASN A 123 3.07 6.06 -2.89
C ASN A 123 4.51 5.67 -2.50
N PRO A 124 5.59 6.33 -3.00
CA PRO A 124 6.95 6.02 -2.57
C PRO A 124 7.18 6.29 -1.07
N GLN A 125 6.54 7.32 -0.52
CA GLN A 125 6.58 7.64 0.90
C GLN A 125 5.89 6.53 1.72
N LEU A 126 4.72 6.05 1.28
CA LEU A 126 4.02 4.95 1.94
C LEU A 126 4.82 3.64 1.89
N VAL A 127 5.52 3.37 0.78
CA VAL A 127 6.44 2.22 0.65
C VAL A 127 7.57 2.30 1.67
N LEU A 128 8.24 3.46 1.76
CA LEU A 128 9.33 3.68 2.71
C LEU A 128 8.85 3.48 4.16
N LEU A 129 7.73 4.09 4.53
CA LEU A 129 7.16 3.96 5.87
C LEU A 129 6.77 2.50 6.18
N SER A 130 6.19 1.79 5.20
CA SER A 130 5.82 0.37 5.36
C SER A 130 7.04 -0.53 5.58
N ILE A 131 8.14 -0.29 4.86
CA ILE A 131 9.40 -1.03 5.05
C ILE A 131 10.00 -0.79 6.43
N ILE A 132 9.93 0.44 6.93
CA ILE A 132 10.41 0.82 8.26
C ILE A 132 9.55 0.15 9.34
N ILE A 133 8.22 0.18 9.21
CA ILE A 133 7.27 -0.43 10.15
C ILE A 133 7.44 -1.95 10.22
N ARG A 134 7.61 -2.65 9.09
CA ARG A 134 7.80 -4.11 9.04
C ARG A 134 8.95 -4.61 9.93
N ARG A 135 9.95 -3.76 10.16
CA ARG A 135 11.17 -4.08 10.91
C ARG A 135 11.03 -3.88 12.42
N GLU A 136 9.98 -3.19 12.86
CA GLU A 136 9.69 -2.88 14.26
C GLU A 136 9.22 -4.11 15.04
N ASP A 137 8.44 -5.00 14.40
CA ASP A 137 7.94 -6.26 14.99
C ASP A 137 9.05 -7.27 15.37
N SER A 138 10.32 -6.95 15.13
CA SER A 138 11.47 -7.72 15.61
C SER A 138 11.85 -7.41 17.06
N TYR A 139 11.24 -6.41 17.70
CA TYR A 139 11.49 -6.09 19.11
C TYR A 139 10.42 -6.74 20.02
N PRO A 140 10.79 -7.37 21.15
CA PRO A 140 9.85 -8.07 22.02
C PRO A 140 9.09 -7.06 22.90
N GLN A 141 8.11 -6.37 22.31
CA GLN A 141 7.07 -5.66 23.04
C GLN A 141 5.76 -6.28 22.57
N GLY A 142 5.22 -7.18 23.40
CA GLY A 142 4.15 -8.09 23.02
C GLY A 142 2.87 -7.40 22.55
N ILE A 143 2.18 -8.10 21.66
CA ILE A 143 0.74 -8.42 21.74
C ILE A 143 0.41 -9.50 20.69
N CYS A 144 1.17 -9.60 19.60
CA CYS A 144 1.03 -10.70 18.65
C CYS A 144 2.36 -11.12 18.03
N ARG A 145 2.74 -12.37 18.28
CA ARG A 145 3.84 -13.07 17.62
C ARG A 145 3.29 -13.86 16.44
N ALA A 146 3.58 -13.44 15.21
CA ALA A 146 3.53 -14.25 14.00
C ALA A 146 4.68 -13.79 13.09
#